data_AF-A0A968QQF7-F1
#
_entry.id   AF-A0A968QQF7-F1
#
_cell.length_a   1.000
_cell.length_b   1.000
_cell.length_c   1.000
_cell.angle_alpha   90.00
_cell.angle_beta   90.00
_cell.angle_gamma   90.00
#
_symmetry.space_group_name_H-M   'P 1'
#
loop_
_entity.id
_entity.type
_entity.pdbx_description
1 polymer ?
#
loop_
_entity_poly.entity_id
_entity_poly.type
_entity_poly.pdbx_seq_one_letter_code
_entity_poly.pdbx_strand_id
1 'polypeptide(L)'
;MTENFPFVTSGRNVQLARNNIETARLSVSELKKQGATLIIALTHIGTPKDREIAETIPDIDVIFGGHSHDYISPMEKVGKTIIVNGGEKGAYLVRLDISADTDGKMISDQAKFQLIPVKNDIVPDAEIETMLSQYRQSFPKAVVLGRTEVGWNMTKENPEAGRIPSCKSYQRSDAEAIQCGYRAE
;
A
#
# COMPACT_ATOMS: atom_id res chain seq x y z
N MET A 1 6.53 -0.16 -9.38
CA MET A 1 5.43 -0.81 -10.13
C MET A 1 5.89 -2.16 -10.61
N THR A 2 5.03 -3.16 -10.58
CA THR A 2 5.39 -4.51 -11.06
C THR A 2 5.74 -4.48 -12.54
N GLU A 3 6.70 -5.32 -12.96
CA GLU A 3 7.14 -5.37 -14.36
C GLU A 3 6.08 -5.95 -15.31
N ASN A 4 5.13 -6.71 -14.76
CA ASN A 4 4.02 -7.27 -15.52
C ASN A 4 2.89 -6.23 -15.64
N PHE A 5 2.71 -5.67 -16.83
CA PHE A 5 1.50 -4.95 -17.18
C PHE A 5 0.46 -5.95 -17.69
N PRO A 6 -0.70 -6.12 -17.01
CA PRO A 6 -1.80 -6.80 -17.66
C PRO A 6 -2.17 -6.02 -18.92
N PHE A 7 -2.47 -6.73 -20.01
CA PHE A 7 -2.81 -6.19 -21.34
C PHE A 7 -3.90 -5.10 -21.32
N VAL A 8 -4.65 -5.02 -20.23
CA VAL A 8 -5.83 -4.18 -20.03
C VAL A 8 -5.51 -2.75 -19.59
N THR A 9 -4.34 -2.48 -18.99
CA THR A 9 -4.04 -1.16 -18.38
C THR A 9 -3.31 -0.18 -19.30
N SER A 10 -2.82 -0.63 -20.45
CA SER A 10 -2.20 0.26 -21.44
C SER A 10 -2.71 -0.09 -22.84
N GLY A 11 -3.57 0.76 -23.41
CA GLY A 11 -3.94 0.71 -24.83
C GLY A 11 -2.78 0.99 -25.80
N ARG A 12 -1.54 1.06 -25.29
CA ARG A 12 -0.28 1.25 -26.02
C ARG A 12 0.70 0.16 -25.60
N ASN A 13 1.58 -0.21 -26.51
CA ASN A 13 2.66 -1.17 -26.28
C ASN A 13 3.76 -0.54 -25.40
N VAL A 14 3.47 -0.35 -24.11
CA VAL A 14 4.40 0.24 -23.14
C VAL A 14 5.42 -0.82 -22.74
N GLN A 15 6.68 -0.55 -23.01
CA GLN A 15 7.79 -1.37 -22.55
C GLN A 15 8.57 -0.59 -21.48
N LEU A 16 8.81 -1.23 -20.34
CA LEU A 16 9.75 -0.69 -19.37
C LEU A 16 11.16 -0.88 -19.89
N ALA A 17 11.97 0.17 -19.80
CA ALA A 17 13.36 0.12 -20.24
C ALA A 17 14.23 -0.82 -19.38
N ARG A 18 13.82 -1.10 -18.13
CA ARG A 18 14.58 -1.86 -17.13
C ARG A 18 13.64 -2.59 -16.17
N ASN A 19 14.15 -3.63 -15.53
CA ASN A 19 13.49 -4.28 -14.41
C ASN A 19 13.73 -3.51 -13.08
N ASN A 20 13.02 -3.88 -12.02
CA ASN A 20 13.05 -3.21 -10.73
C ASN A 20 14.44 -3.31 -10.07
N ILE A 21 15.11 -4.46 -10.18
CA ILE A 21 16.44 -4.67 -9.56
C ILE A 21 17.49 -3.81 -10.25
N GLU A 22 17.53 -3.80 -11.58
CA GLU A 22 18.46 -2.99 -12.36
C GLU A 22 18.23 -1.50 -12.07
N THR A 23 16.98 -1.07 -12.05
CA THR A 23 16.61 0.32 -11.72
C THR A 23 17.07 0.68 -10.31
N ALA A 24 16.78 -0.16 -9.32
CA ALA A 24 17.18 0.07 -7.93
C ALA A 24 18.70 0.14 -7.77
N ARG A 25 19.47 -0.75 -8.42
CA ARG A 25 20.94 -0.71 -8.38
C ARG A 25 21.50 0.59 -8.94
N LEU A 26 20.96 1.05 -10.08
CA LEU A 26 21.39 2.31 -10.68
C LEU A 26 21.07 3.51 -9.79
N SER A 27 19.85 3.55 -9.22
CA SER A 27 19.45 4.60 -8.28
C SER A 27 20.31 4.62 -7.03
N VAL A 28 20.58 3.46 -6.42
CA VAL A 28 21.46 3.34 -5.25
C VAL A 28 22.88 3.80 -5.57
N SER A 29 23.44 3.36 -6.70
CA SER A 29 24.78 3.77 -7.12
C SER A 29 24.87 5.29 -7.29
N GLU A 30 23.86 5.91 -7.88
CA GLU A 30 23.82 7.35 -8.09
C GLU A 30 23.68 8.12 -6.77
N LEU A 31 22.79 7.69 -5.87
CA LEU A 31 22.63 8.29 -4.54
C LEU A 31 23.92 8.20 -3.71
N LYS A 32 24.62 7.07 -3.76
CA LYS A 32 25.91 6.90 -3.07
C LYS A 32 26.99 7.84 -3.63
N LYS A 33 27.04 8.06 -4.96
CA LYS A 33 27.95 9.04 -5.56
C LYS A 33 27.65 10.46 -5.11
N GLN A 34 26.39 10.77 -4.84
CA GLN A 34 25.95 12.05 -4.29
C GLN A 34 26.19 12.18 -2.77
N GLY A 35 26.74 11.15 -2.13
CA GLY A 35 27.08 11.17 -0.71
C GLY A 35 25.96 10.72 0.21
N ALA A 36 24.90 10.06 -0.30
CA ALA A 36 23.87 9.51 0.55
C ALA A 36 24.44 8.42 1.49
N THR A 37 24.22 8.59 2.79
CA THR A 37 24.66 7.66 3.85
C THR A 37 23.54 6.74 4.33
N LEU A 38 22.30 7.08 3.97
CA LEU A 38 21.08 6.33 4.26
C LEU A 38 20.17 6.34 3.03
N ILE A 39 19.69 5.17 2.61
CA ILE A 39 18.85 5.00 1.43
C ILE A 39 17.55 4.29 1.81
N ILE A 40 16.43 4.98 1.56
CA ILE A 40 15.08 4.44 1.72
C ILE A 40 14.47 4.21 0.35
N ALA A 41 14.08 2.98 0.06
CA ALA A 41 13.30 2.66 -1.13
C ALA A 41 11.80 2.73 -0.80
N LEU A 42 11.08 3.59 -1.51
CA LEU A 42 9.61 3.60 -1.50
C LEU A 42 9.13 2.82 -2.72
N THR A 43 8.50 1.67 -2.51
CA THR A 43 8.16 0.73 -3.57
C THR A 43 6.66 0.44 -3.64
N HIS A 44 6.24 -0.09 -4.79
CA HIS A 44 4.88 -0.60 -5.00
C HIS A 44 4.97 -1.77 -5.98
N ILE A 45 5.65 -2.84 -5.52
CA ILE A 45 6.04 -4.00 -6.34
C ILE A 45 5.69 -5.34 -5.67
N GLY A 46 5.16 -5.31 -4.46
CA GLY A 46 4.80 -6.48 -3.67
C GLY A 46 5.97 -6.95 -2.82
N THR A 47 5.65 -7.39 -1.61
CA THR A 47 6.65 -7.80 -0.61
C THR A 47 7.61 -8.90 -1.09
N PRO A 48 7.22 -9.91 -1.91
CA PRO A 48 8.21 -10.87 -2.44
C PRO A 48 9.32 -10.22 -3.26
N LYS A 49 9.01 -9.20 -4.07
CA LYS A 49 10.01 -8.49 -4.86
C LYS A 49 10.81 -7.49 -4.00
N ASP A 50 10.20 -6.92 -2.97
CA ASP A 50 10.91 -6.11 -1.97
C ASP A 50 11.99 -6.93 -1.25
N ARG A 51 11.68 -8.17 -0.86
CA ARG A 51 12.65 -9.11 -0.27
C ARG A 51 13.80 -9.41 -1.23
N GLU A 52 13.48 -9.72 -2.48
CA GLU A 52 14.50 -9.97 -3.51
C GLU A 52 15.42 -8.76 -3.73
N ILE A 53 14.88 -7.54 -3.73
CA ILE A 53 15.67 -6.31 -3.79
C ILE A 53 16.57 -6.18 -2.57
N ALA A 54 16.05 -6.38 -1.36
CA ALA A 54 16.83 -6.29 -0.12
C ALA A 54 17.96 -7.32 -0.07
N GLU A 55 17.71 -8.57 -0.51
CA GLU A 55 18.74 -9.61 -0.61
C GLU A 55 19.83 -9.25 -1.62
N THR A 56 19.42 -8.65 -2.73
CA THR A 56 20.29 -8.39 -3.89
C THR A 56 21.06 -7.07 -3.79
N ILE A 57 20.54 -6.10 -3.03
CA ILE A 57 21.04 -4.72 -2.92
C ILE A 57 21.10 -4.32 -1.44
N PRO A 58 22.09 -4.83 -0.68
CA PRO A 58 22.21 -4.59 0.77
C PRO A 58 22.59 -3.14 1.14
N ASP A 59 22.79 -2.28 0.14
CA ASP A 59 23.03 -0.85 0.28
C ASP A 59 21.73 -0.05 0.51
N ILE A 60 20.56 -0.69 0.45
CA ILE A 60 19.28 -0.08 0.84
C ILE A 60 19.05 -0.36 2.33
N ASP A 61 18.83 0.69 3.13
CA ASP A 61 18.64 0.54 4.58
C ASP A 61 17.20 0.20 4.95
N VAL A 62 16.23 0.83 4.26
CA VAL A 62 14.81 0.64 4.53
C VAL A 62 14.01 0.54 3.24
N ILE A 63 13.04 -0.38 3.20
CA ILE A 63 12.03 -0.48 2.16
C ILE A 63 10.65 -0.23 2.78
N PHE A 64 9.98 0.83 2.31
CA PHE A 64 8.54 1.03 2.50
C PHE A 64 7.81 0.40 1.32
N GLY A 65 7.28 -0.79 1.53
CA GLY A 65 6.61 -1.62 0.53
C GLY A 65 5.13 -1.28 0.33
N GLY A 66 4.55 -1.91 -0.69
CA GLY A 66 3.13 -1.77 -1.03
C GLY A 66 2.68 -2.86 -2.01
N HIS A 67 1.55 -2.64 -2.69
CA HIS A 67 0.95 -3.54 -3.69
C HIS A 67 0.30 -4.83 -3.17
N SER A 68 0.96 -5.57 -2.27
CA SER A 68 0.47 -6.87 -1.79
C SER A 68 -0.62 -6.78 -0.72
N HIS A 69 -0.76 -5.61 -0.10
CA HIS A 69 -1.59 -5.35 1.09
C HIS A 69 -1.13 -6.14 2.33
N ASP A 70 0.15 -6.54 2.36
CA ASP A 70 0.70 -7.25 3.51
C ASP A 70 0.79 -6.33 4.74
N TYR A 71 0.44 -6.88 5.90
CA TYR A 71 0.71 -6.27 7.20
C TYR A 71 2.01 -6.86 7.75
N ILE A 72 3.09 -6.09 7.72
CA ILE A 72 4.38 -6.53 8.28
C ILE A 72 4.49 -6.00 9.70
N SER A 73 4.28 -6.89 10.69
CA SER A 73 4.44 -6.58 12.11
C SER A 73 4.91 -7.83 12.87
N PRO A 74 6.06 -7.78 13.59
CA PRO A 74 7.00 -6.66 13.66
C PRO A 74 7.69 -6.38 12.30
N MET A 75 8.47 -5.30 12.21
CA MET A 75 9.26 -5.00 11.01
C MET A 75 10.10 -6.20 10.58
N GLU A 76 10.14 -6.47 9.29
CA GLU A 76 10.92 -7.56 8.72
C GLU A 76 12.36 -7.09 8.48
N LYS A 77 13.35 -7.97 8.69
CA LYS A 77 14.76 -7.70 8.39
C LYS A 77 15.26 -8.71 7.38
N VAL A 78 15.80 -8.22 6.27
CA VAL A 78 16.51 -9.01 5.25
C VAL A 78 17.95 -8.53 5.23
N GLY A 79 18.85 -9.31 5.84
CA GLY A 79 20.20 -8.85 6.11
C GLY A 79 20.20 -7.61 7.02
N LYS A 80 20.69 -6.48 6.50
CA LYS A 80 20.69 -5.18 7.20
C LYS A 80 19.48 -4.30 6.85
N THR A 81 18.79 -4.62 5.77
CA THR A 81 17.65 -3.86 5.26
C THR A 81 16.40 -4.15 6.06
N ILE A 82 15.70 -3.10 6.49
CA ILE A 82 14.40 -3.20 7.15
C ILE A 82 13.30 -3.09 6.09
N ILE A 83 12.31 -3.98 6.13
CA ILE A 83 11.13 -3.93 5.26
C ILE A 83 9.89 -3.70 6.11
N VAL A 84 9.08 -2.72 5.72
CA VAL A 84 7.81 -2.39 6.37
C VAL A 84 6.69 -2.22 5.35
N ASN A 85 5.47 -2.60 5.74
CA ASN A 85 4.26 -2.42 4.94
C ASN A 85 3.05 -2.19 5.87
N GLY A 86 2.20 -1.24 5.50
CA GLY A 86 1.06 -0.77 6.30
C GLY A 86 -0.28 -1.41 5.94
N GLY A 87 -0.29 -2.38 5.03
CA GLY A 87 -1.49 -3.02 4.51
C GLY A 87 -2.26 -2.12 3.54
N GLU A 88 -3.58 -2.02 3.72
CA GLU A 88 -4.46 -1.31 2.78
C GLU A 88 -5.50 -0.41 3.47
N LYS A 89 -6.18 0.41 2.65
CA LYS A 89 -7.34 1.23 3.01
C LYS A 89 -7.10 2.26 4.13
N GLY A 90 -5.83 2.58 4.39
CA GLY A 90 -5.47 3.52 5.45
C GLY A 90 -5.84 3.04 6.85
N ALA A 91 -6.02 1.72 7.05
CA ALA A 91 -6.37 1.17 8.36
C ALA A 91 -5.26 1.38 9.41
N TYR A 92 -4.01 1.54 8.95
CA TYR A 92 -2.86 1.79 9.81
C TYR A 92 -1.88 2.77 9.18
N LEU A 93 -1.22 3.55 10.03
CA LEU A 93 -0.05 4.35 9.70
C LEU A 93 1.21 3.63 10.19
N VAL A 94 2.16 3.38 9.30
CA VAL A 94 3.46 2.84 9.66
C VAL A 94 4.36 3.97 10.15
N ARG A 95 4.90 3.84 11.35
CA ARG A 95 5.94 4.70 11.90
C ARG A 95 7.22 3.88 12.12
N LEU A 96 8.32 4.39 11.58
CA LEU A 96 9.65 3.83 11.81
C LEU A 96 10.55 4.96 12.33
N ASP A 97 10.93 4.88 13.60
CA ASP A 97 11.93 5.77 14.16
C ASP A 97 13.32 5.13 13.94
N ILE A 98 14.19 5.84 13.22
CA ILE A 98 15.53 5.38 12.88
C ILE A 98 16.59 6.17 13.65
N SER A 99 17.66 5.50 14.06
CA SER A 99 18.84 6.14 14.64
C SER A 99 20.01 5.99 13.68
N ALA A 100 20.84 7.03 13.59
CA ALA A 100 22.04 7.04 12.78
C ALA A 100 23.28 7.30 13.65
N ASP A 101 24.42 6.78 13.22
CA ASP A 101 25.72 7.05 13.84
C ASP A 101 26.27 8.44 13.46
N THR A 102 27.47 8.75 13.93
CA THR A 102 28.15 10.03 13.65
C THR A 102 28.50 10.23 12.17
N ASP A 103 28.54 9.15 11.40
CA ASP A 103 28.80 9.15 9.95
C ASP A 103 27.48 9.20 9.15
N GLY A 104 26.34 9.33 9.82
CA GLY A 104 25.01 9.38 9.20
C GLY A 104 24.51 8.02 8.69
N LYS A 105 25.11 6.91 9.10
CA LYS A 105 24.68 5.55 8.72
C LYS A 105 23.65 5.01 9.70
N MET A 106 22.66 4.31 9.19
CA MET A 106 21.60 3.74 10.02
C MET A 106 22.12 2.66 10.97
N ILE A 107 21.72 2.75 12.24
CA ILE A 107 21.92 1.69 13.24
C ILE A 107 20.63 0.87 13.29
N SER A 108 20.52 -0.13 12.41
CA SER A 108 19.28 -0.89 12.19
C SER A 108 18.75 -1.65 13.42
N ASP A 109 19.60 -1.91 14.41
CA ASP A 109 19.21 -2.54 15.68
C ASP A 109 18.56 -1.58 16.67
N GLN A 110 18.71 -0.27 16.47
CA GLN A 110 18.06 0.76 17.27
C GLN A 110 16.73 1.24 16.67
N ALA A 111 16.37 0.74 15.47
CA ALA A 111 15.13 1.10 14.82
C ALA A 111 13.91 0.68 15.66
N LYS A 112 12.95 1.60 15.80
CA LYS A 112 11.69 1.34 16.51
C LYS A 112 10.54 1.39 15.52
N PHE A 113 9.80 0.30 15.47
CA PHE A 113 8.64 0.16 14.59
C PHE A 113 7.34 0.30 15.39
N GLN A 114 6.39 1.03 14.84
CA GLN A 114 5.03 1.10 15.35
C GLN A 114 4.03 1.08 14.19
N LEU A 115 3.02 0.22 14.32
CA LEU A 115 1.85 0.23 13.44
C LEU A 115 0.71 0.92 14.19
N ILE A 116 0.38 2.15 13.77
CA ILE A 116 -0.58 3.02 14.45
C ILE A 116 -1.97 2.80 13.80
N PRO A 117 -2.95 2.21 14.50
CA PRO A 117 -4.28 2.00 13.94
C PRO A 117 -5.02 3.33 13.74
N VAL A 118 -5.60 3.52 12.56
CA VAL A 118 -6.48 4.66 12.26
C VAL A 118 -7.90 4.27 12.67
N LYS A 119 -8.37 4.90 13.75
CA LYS A 119 -9.64 4.58 14.41
C LYS A 119 -10.57 5.80 14.42
N ASN A 120 -11.86 5.55 14.63
CA ASN A 120 -12.90 6.58 14.67
C ASN A 120 -12.84 7.45 15.94
N ASP A 121 -12.07 7.07 16.96
CA ASP A 121 -11.84 7.85 18.18
C ASP A 121 -10.76 8.93 18.01
N ILE A 122 -10.12 9.01 16.84
CA ILE A 122 -9.18 10.07 16.48
C ILE A 122 -9.98 11.29 16.00
N VAL A 123 -9.71 12.46 16.60
CA VAL A 123 -10.31 13.73 16.17
C VAL A 123 -9.88 14.05 14.73
N PRO A 124 -10.82 14.16 13.77
CA PRO A 124 -10.48 14.51 12.40
C PRO A 124 -9.88 15.91 12.28
N ASP A 125 -8.99 16.09 11.31
CA ASP A 125 -8.45 17.41 10.99
C ASP A 125 -9.53 18.31 10.37
N ALA A 126 -9.67 19.54 10.90
CA ALA A 126 -10.75 20.44 10.53
C ALA A 126 -10.67 20.94 9.08
N GLU A 127 -9.46 21.14 8.55
CA GLU A 127 -9.25 21.56 7.17
C GLU A 127 -9.60 20.41 6.21
N ILE A 128 -9.15 19.20 6.53
CA ILE A 128 -9.47 18.00 5.76
C ILE A 128 -10.97 17.69 5.79
N GLU A 129 -11.64 17.80 6.94
CA GLU A 129 -13.09 17.60 7.02
C GLU A 129 -13.88 18.65 6.22
N THR A 130 -13.40 19.89 6.19
CA THR A 130 -13.99 20.94 5.33
C THR A 130 -13.87 20.56 3.86
N MET A 131 -12.70 20.12 3.43
CA MET A 131 -12.46 19.65 2.05
C MET A 131 -13.31 18.42 1.71
N LEU A 132 -13.36 17.42 2.58
CA LEU A 132 -14.16 16.21 2.38
C LEU A 132 -15.66 16.52 2.33
N SER A 133 -16.13 17.49 3.12
CA SER A 133 -17.53 17.92 3.10
C SER A 133 -17.94 18.49 1.74
N GLN A 134 -17.06 19.22 1.07
CA GLN A 134 -17.32 19.73 -0.29
C GLN A 134 -17.47 18.59 -1.31
N TYR A 135 -16.58 17.59 -1.27
CA TYR A 135 -16.71 16.41 -2.12
C TYR A 135 -17.96 15.58 -1.78
N ARG A 136 -18.27 15.39 -0.49
CA ARG A 136 -19.47 14.65 -0.05
C ARG A 136 -20.76 15.28 -0.57
N GLN A 137 -20.82 16.62 -0.64
CA GLN A 137 -21.98 17.35 -1.15
C GLN A 137 -22.14 17.25 -2.67
N SER A 138 -21.06 17.01 -3.42
CA SER A 138 -21.14 16.87 -4.88
C SER A 138 -21.62 15.50 -5.34
N PHE A 139 -21.56 14.48 -4.47
CA PHE A 139 -22.08 13.16 -4.79
C PHE A 139 -23.62 13.13 -4.77
N PRO A 140 -24.24 12.34 -5.67
CA PRO A 140 -25.68 12.09 -5.61
C PRO A 140 -26.03 11.39 -4.29
N LYS A 141 -27.28 11.54 -3.84
CA LYS A 141 -27.76 10.83 -2.66
C LYS A 141 -27.58 9.32 -2.87
N ALA A 142 -26.92 8.67 -1.91
CA ALA A 142 -26.77 7.22 -1.91
C ALA A 142 -28.16 6.55 -1.92
N VAL A 143 -28.36 5.62 -2.86
CA VAL A 143 -29.57 4.81 -2.94
C VAL A 143 -29.28 3.45 -2.31
N VAL A 144 -30.12 3.04 -1.36
CA VAL A 144 -30.01 1.71 -0.74
C VAL A 144 -30.56 0.69 -1.73
N LEU A 145 -29.68 -0.14 -2.30
CA LEU A 145 -30.04 -1.19 -3.25
C LEU A 145 -30.54 -2.47 -2.57
N GLY A 146 -30.14 -2.72 -1.32
CA GLY A 146 -30.50 -3.91 -0.57
C GLY A 146 -29.87 -3.93 0.82
N ARG A 147 -30.30 -4.88 1.65
CA ARG A 147 -29.76 -5.14 2.99
C ARG A 147 -29.41 -6.62 3.11
N THR A 148 -28.46 -6.93 3.97
CA THR A 148 -28.04 -8.31 4.29
C THR A 148 -28.08 -8.50 5.80
N GLU A 149 -28.46 -9.70 6.23
CA GLU A 149 -28.37 -10.12 7.64
C GLU A 149 -27.03 -10.80 7.96
N VAL A 150 -26.28 -11.18 6.92
CA VAL A 150 -24.93 -11.77 7.02
C VAL A 150 -23.87 -10.73 6.67
N GLY A 151 -22.77 -10.72 7.43
CA GLY A 151 -21.63 -9.84 7.18
C GLY A 151 -20.94 -10.12 5.85
N TRP A 152 -20.49 -9.07 5.16
CA TRP A 152 -19.75 -9.22 3.90
C TRP A 152 -18.30 -9.60 4.18
N ASN A 153 -17.93 -10.83 3.86
CA ASN A 153 -16.54 -11.27 3.93
C ASN A 153 -15.85 -11.02 2.57
N MET A 154 -15.11 -9.91 2.47
CA MET A 154 -14.37 -9.51 1.26
C MET A 154 -12.89 -9.95 1.29
N THR A 155 -12.53 -10.92 2.14
CA THR A 155 -11.15 -11.43 2.20
C THR A 155 -10.81 -12.27 0.97
N LYS A 156 -9.53 -12.28 0.58
CA LYS A 156 -9.04 -13.05 -0.59
C LYS A 156 -9.29 -14.56 -0.47
N GLU A 157 -9.44 -15.06 0.75
CA GLU A 157 -9.65 -16.48 1.05
C GLU A 157 -11.11 -16.91 0.91
N ASN A 158 -12.05 -15.96 0.86
CA ASN A 158 -13.46 -16.28 0.70
C ASN A 158 -13.80 -16.52 -0.79
N PRO A 159 -14.17 -17.75 -1.20
CA PRO A 159 -14.56 -18.04 -2.58
C PRO A 159 -15.85 -17.31 -3.02
N GLU A 160 -16.60 -16.75 -2.06
CA GLU A 160 -17.77 -15.91 -2.30
C GLU A 160 -17.48 -14.40 -2.20
N ALA A 161 -16.23 -13.98 -1.98
CA ALA A 161 -15.87 -12.56 -1.94
C ALA A 161 -16.28 -11.87 -3.24
N GLY A 162 -17.11 -10.82 -3.12
CA GLY A 162 -17.66 -10.08 -4.26
C GLY A 162 -18.92 -10.67 -4.90
N ARG A 163 -19.47 -11.79 -4.39
CA ARG A 163 -20.79 -12.29 -4.77
C ARG A 163 -21.86 -11.80 -3.81
N ILE A 164 -22.93 -11.22 -4.34
CA ILE A 164 -24.14 -10.89 -3.57
C ILE A 164 -24.99 -12.18 -3.49
N PRO A 165 -25.16 -12.81 -2.31
CA PRO A 165 -25.78 -14.15 -2.20
C PRO A 165 -27.22 -14.25 -2.75
N SER A 166 -27.93 -13.12 -2.90
CA SER A 166 -29.33 -13.07 -3.34
C SER A 166 -29.55 -12.49 -4.74
N CYS A 167 -28.52 -12.05 -5.47
CA CYS A 167 -28.71 -11.42 -6.78
C CYS A 167 -28.72 -12.47 -7.90
N LYS A 168 -29.84 -13.21 -8.05
CA LYS A 168 -30.03 -14.24 -9.10
C LYS A 168 -30.41 -13.69 -10.48
N SER A 169 -30.59 -12.38 -10.66
CA SER A 169 -30.93 -11.80 -11.96
C SER A 169 -30.64 -10.30 -12.00
N TYR A 170 -29.39 -9.91 -12.25
CA TYR A 170 -29.12 -8.57 -12.77
C TYR A 170 -28.22 -8.71 -14.00
N GLN A 171 -28.81 -8.50 -15.17
CA GLN A 171 -28.05 -8.35 -16.41
C GLN A 171 -27.36 -6.99 -16.36
N ARG A 172 -26.04 -6.98 -16.63
CA ARG A 172 -25.27 -5.76 -16.87
C ARG A 172 -25.80 -5.06 -18.11
N SER A 173 -26.79 -4.19 -17.93
CA SER A 173 -26.93 -3.01 -18.76
C SER A 173 -26.52 -1.83 -17.89
N ASP A 174 -25.58 -1.06 -18.39
CA ASP A 174 -25.17 0.25 -17.91
C ASP A 174 -24.06 0.26 -16.84
N ALA A 175 -22.99 0.95 -17.23
CA ALA A 175 -21.72 1.04 -16.54
C ALA A 175 -21.82 2.02 -15.37
N GLU A 176 -22.23 1.51 -14.19
CA GLU A 176 -21.99 2.20 -12.92
C GLU A 176 -21.11 1.32 -12.04
N ALA A 177 -19.95 1.85 -11.64
CA ALA A 177 -19.06 1.20 -10.70
C ALA A 177 -19.70 1.28 -9.31
N ILE A 178 -20.24 0.16 -8.83
CA ILE A 178 -20.82 0.06 -7.48
C ILE A 178 -19.67 -0.12 -6.48
N GLN A 179 -19.35 0.94 -5.74
CA GLN A 179 -18.50 0.84 -4.55
C GLN A 179 -19.40 0.65 -3.32
N CYS A 180 -19.53 -0.60 -2.85
CA CYS A 180 -20.22 -0.92 -1.60
C CYS A 180 -19.38 -0.43 -0.41
N GLY A 181 -19.77 0.72 0.15
CA GLY A 181 -19.22 1.20 1.43
C GLY A 181 -19.82 0.44 2.62
N TYR A 182 -18.97 0.02 3.55
CA TYR A 182 -19.37 -0.46 4.86
C TYR A 182 -19.68 0.74 5.75
N ARG A 183 -20.90 0.84 6.28
CA ARG A 183 -21.21 1.74 7.40
C ARG A 183 -21.07 0.91 8.68
N ALA A 184 -20.03 1.17 9.45
CA ALA A 184 -20.04 0.84 10.87
C ALA A 184 -20.97 1.85 11.53
N GLU A 185 -21.94 1.36 12.30
CA GLU A 185 -22.76 2.18 13.20
C GLU A 185 -21.90 2.89 14.25
#